data_AF-A0A4R3XY30-F1
#
_entry.id   AF-A0A4R3XY30-F1
#
_cell.length_a   1.000
_cell.length_b   1.000
_cell.length_c   1.000
_cell.angle_alpha   90.00
_cell.angle_beta   90.00
_cell.angle_gamma   90.00
#
_symmetry.space_group_name_H-M   'P 1'
#
loop_
_entity.id
_entity.type
_entity.pdbx_description
1 polymer ?
#
loop_
_entity_poly.entity_id
_entity_poly.type
_entity_poly.pdbx_seq_one_letter_code
_entity_poly.pdbx_strand_id
1 'polypeptide(L)'
;MAIKLDIRLGGSYSNGEFGNRWVVRQIISITTARDEIESESVTFKVLVGPGRRSKGSCTLVEFEKWARHEVVRNENSWGRVEVESDV
;
A
#
# COMPACT_ATOMS: atom_id res chain seq x y z
N MET A 1 9.24 -3.89 -18.22
CA MET A 1 8.24 -4.69 -17.46
C MET A 1 7.90 -3.92 -16.21
N ALA A 2 6.62 -3.62 -15.95
CA ALA A 2 6.22 -3.07 -14.66
C ALA A 2 6.02 -4.25 -13.70
N ILE A 3 6.76 -4.26 -12.59
CA ILE A 3 6.49 -5.22 -11.51
C ILE A 3 5.16 -4.78 -10.89
N LYS A 4 4.14 -5.64 -11.00
CA LYS A 4 2.86 -5.42 -10.33
C LYS A 4 3.04 -5.77 -8.86
N LEU A 5 2.72 -4.85 -7.97
CA LEU A 5 2.70 -5.13 -6.53
C LEU A 5 1.48 -5.99 -6.21
N ASP A 6 1.69 -7.05 -5.42
CA ASP A 6 0.60 -7.80 -4.82
C ASP A 6 0.05 -7.03 -3.62
N ILE A 7 -1.13 -6.43 -3.78
CA ILE A 7 -1.78 -5.64 -2.73
C ILE A 7 -2.60 -6.56 -1.83
N ARG A 8 -2.16 -6.73 -0.57
CA ARG A 8 -2.75 -7.70 0.36
C ARG A 8 -3.08 -7.09 1.71
N LEU A 9 -4.05 -7.70 2.39
CA LEU A 9 -4.45 -7.34 3.75
C LEU A 9 -3.25 -7.43 4.69
N GLY A 10 -3.04 -6.40 5.53
CA GLY A 10 -1.90 -6.31 6.43
C GLY A 10 -0.60 -5.83 5.77
N GLY A 11 -0.52 -5.83 4.44
CA GLY A 11 0.63 -5.30 3.69
C GLY A 11 0.80 -3.80 3.90
N SER A 12 2.06 -3.35 3.94
CA SER A 12 2.43 -1.94 4.06
C SER A 12 3.13 -1.46 2.80
N TYR A 13 2.72 -0.31 2.29
CA TYR A 13 3.15 0.20 0.99
C TYR A 13 3.56 1.66 1.08
N SER A 14 4.59 2.02 0.33
CA SER A 14 5.07 3.40 0.21
C SER A 14 4.72 4.00 -1.15
N ASN A 15 4.53 5.32 -1.17
CA ASN A 15 4.35 6.07 -2.42
C ASN A 15 5.66 6.31 -3.21
N GLY A 16 6.81 5.85 -2.71
CA GLY A 16 8.11 6.04 -3.37
C GLY A 16 8.66 7.47 -3.36
N GLU A 17 7.96 8.42 -2.71
CA GLU A 17 8.45 9.78 -2.50
C GLU A 17 9.54 9.82 -1.42
N PHE A 18 10.16 10.99 -1.24
CA PHE A 18 11.20 11.23 -0.25
C PHE A 18 10.82 12.35 0.73
N GLY A 19 11.49 12.36 1.89
CA GLY A 19 11.33 13.40 2.91
C GLY A 19 9.88 13.55 3.39
N ASN A 20 9.40 14.79 3.49
CA ASN A 20 8.08 15.11 4.05
C ASN A 20 6.90 14.65 3.19
N ARG A 21 7.13 14.24 1.94
CA ARG A 21 6.10 13.67 1.06
C ARG A 21 6.06 12.14 1.10
N TRP A 22 7.06 11.52 1.73
CA TRP A 22 7.09 10.07 1.87
C TRP A 22 6.00 9.61 2.82
N VAL A 23 5.17 8.69 2.35
CA VAL A 23 4.01 8.16 3.07
C VAL A 23 4.03 6.65 3.02
N VAL A 24 3.76 6.04 4.17
CA VAL A 24 3.52 4.59 4.27
C VAL A 24 2.08 4.35 4.72
N ARG A 25 1.36 3.54 3.95
CA ARG A 25 -0.01 3.11 4.24
C ARG A 25 -0.03 1.60 4.46
N GLN A 26 -0.71 1.14 5.51
CA GLN A 26 -0.98 -0.28 5.74
C GLN A 26 -2.44 -0.58 5.42
N ILE A 27 -2.69 -1.61 4.61
CA ILE A 27 -4.03 -2.10 4.32
C ILE A 27 -4.61 -2.78 5.57
N ILE A 28 -5.79 -2.34 5.97
CA ILE A 28 -6.52 -2.89 7.13
C ILE A 28 -7.85 -3.54 6.75
N SER A 29 -8.33 -3.34 5.53
CA SER A 29 -9.48 -4.05 4.96
C SER A 29 -9.41 -4.03 3.45
N ILE A 30 -9.83 -5.12 2.81
CA ILE A 30 -10.09 -5.20 1.37
C ILE A 30 -11.53 -5.68 1.23
N THR A 31 -12.32 -4.93 0.48
CA THR A 31 -13.70 -5.28 0.15
C THR A 31 -13.72 -5.69 -1.31
N THR A 32 -14.00 -6.97 -1.54
CA THR A 32 -14.23 -7.51 -2.88
C THR A 32 -15.66 -7.21 -3.30
N ALA A 33 -15.83 -6.66 -4.49
CA ALA A 33 -17.13 -6.55 -5.12
C ALA A 33 -17.76 -7.93 -5.27
N ARG A 34 -19.00 -8.11 -4.82
CA ARG A 34 -19.73 -9.38 -5.00
C ARG A 34 -20.34 -9.50 -6.39
N ASP A 35 -20.60 -8.37 -7.04
CA ASP A 35 -21.24 -8.25 -8.34
C ASP A 35 -20.38 -7.37 -9.27
N GLU A 36 -20.52 -7.53 -10.60
CA GLU A 36 -19.73 -6.84 -11.64
C GLU A 36 -19.84 -5.29 -11.61
N ILE A 37 -20.77 -4.74 -10.83
CA ILE A 37 -21.06 -3.30 -10.74
C ILE A 37 -20.19 -2.61 -9.67
N GLU A 38 -19.74 -3.34 -8.64
CA GLU A 38 -18.92 -2.76 -7.59
C GLU A 38 -17.42 -2.84 -7.95
N SER A 39 -16.67 -1.82 -7.56
CA SER A 39 -15.20 -1.83 -7.67
C SER A 39 -14.60 -2.28 -6.34
N GLU A 40 -13.56 -3.11 -6.39
CA GLU A 40 -12.82 -3.50 -5.19
C GLU A 40 -12.29 -2.25 -4.46
N SER A 41 -12.51 -2.20 -3.15
CA SER A 41 -12.07 -1.07 -2.34
C SER A 41 -11.13 -1.52 -1.24
N VAL A 42 -10.20 -0.64 -0.89
CA VAL A 42 -9.25 -0.85 0.19
C VAL A 42 -9.41 0.22 1.24
N THR A 43 -9.35 -0.18 2.49
CA THR A 43 -9.21 0.74 3.63
C THR A 43 -7.81 0.59 4.20
N PHE A 44 -7.15 1.72 4.44
CA PHE A 44 -5.79 1.76 4.96
C PHE A 44 -5.68 2.69 6.18
N LYS A 45 -4.60 2.52 6.93
CA LYS A 45 -4.13 3.49 7.93
C LYS A 45 -2.78 4.06 7.52
N VAL A 46 -2.54 5.33 7.84
CA VAL A 46 -1.26 6.00 7.55
C VAL A 46 -0.29 5.79 8.71
N LEU A 47 0.82 5.10 8.42
CA LEU A 47 1.85 4.78 9.41
C LEU A 47 2.97 5.82 9.47
N VAL A 48 3.30 6.41 8.32
CA VAL A 48 4.35 7.43 8.15
C VAL A 48 3.86 8.52 7.19
N GLY A 49 4.33 9.75 7.41
CA GLY A 49 4.06 10.90 6.53
C GLY A 49 2.85 11.73 6.94
N PRO A 50 2.43 12.69 6.09
CA PRO A 50 1.26 13.52 6.33
C PRO A 50 0.00 12.68 6.60
N GLY A 51 -0.76 13.07 7.62
CA GLY A 51 -1.94 12.33 8.05
C GLY A 51 -1.62 11.09 8.89
N ARG A 52 -0.42 10.95 9.45
CA ARG A 52 -0.07 9.83 10.35
C ARG A 52 -1.15 9.58 11.42
N ARG A 53 -1.46 8.31 11.66
CA ARG A 53 -2.54 7.81 12.54
C ARG A 53 -3.96 8.01 12.01
N SER A 54 -4.14 8.60 10.82
CA SER A 54 -5.45 8.63 10.16
C SER A 54 -5.73 7.32 9.42
N LYS A 55 -6.99 7.17 9.02
CA LYS A 55 -7.47 6.12 8.11
C LYS A 55 -8.03 6.77 6.85
N GLY A 56 -8.04 6.03 5.76
CA GLY A 56 -8.68 6.42 4.51
C GLY A 56 -9.09 5.20 3.70
N SER A 57 -9.87 5.41 2.66
CA SER A 57 -10.30 4.39 1.71
C SER A 57 -10.20 4.90 0.28
N CYS A 58 -9.95 3.98 -0.64
CA CYS A 58 -9.98 4.23 -2.08
C CYS A 58 -10.27 2.92 -2.82
N THR A 59 -10.41 2.98 -4.15
CA THR A 59 -10.45 1.75 -4.95
C THR A 59 -9.10 1.03 -4.90
N LEU A 60 -9.10 -0.28 -5.14
CA LEU A 60 -7.86 -1.06 -5.26
C LEU A 60 -6.96 -0.50 -6.38
N VAL A 61 -7.55 -0.13 -7.52
CA VAL A 61 -6.82 0.43 -8.67
C VAL A 61 -6.15 1.75 -8.34
N GLU A 62 -6.82 2.65 -7.61
CA GLU A 62 -6.20 3.89 -7.14
C GLU A 62 -5.04 3.61 -6.18
N PHE A 63 -5.19 2.60 -5.32
CA PHE A 63 -4.14 2.21 -4.40
C PHE A 63 -2.94 1.61 -5.13
N GLU A 64 -3.16 0.72 -6.09
CA GLU A 64 -2.10 0.14 -6.95
C GLU A 64 -1.31 1.23 -7.68
N LYS A 65 -1.99 2.27 -8.19
CA LYS A 65 -1.34 3.41 -8.85
C LYS A 65 -0.53 4.28 -7.88
N TRP A 66 -1.02 4.41 -6.65
CA TRP A 66 -0.35 5.17 -5.59
C TRP A 66 0.86 4.44 -5.01
N ALA A 67 0.77 3.12 -4.85
CA ALA A 67 1.81 2.29 -4.25
C ALA A 67 2.99 2.07 -5.23
N ARG A 68 4.20 2.35 -4.75
CA ARG A 68 5.45 2.12 -5.52
C ARG A 68 6.25 0.95 -5.00
N HIS A 69 6.25 0.73 -3.68
CA HIS A 69 6.97 -0.37 -3.06
C HIS A 69 6.19 -0.95 -1.90
N GLU A 70 6.15 -2.28 -1.79
CA GLU A 70 5.88 -2.92 -0.51
C GLU A 70 7.06 -2.67 0.42
N VAL A 71 6.77 -2.36 1.68
CA VAL A 71 7.76 -2.05 2.71
C VAL A 71 7.43 -2.79 4.00
N VAL A 72 8.45 -3.18 4.73
CA VAL A 72 8.35 -3.78 6.06
C VAL A 72 9.05 -2.90 7.08
N ARG A 73 8.50 -2.84 8.28
CA ARG A 73 9.10 -2.10 9.38
C ARG A 73 10.13 -2.99 10.07
N ASN A 74 11.39 -2.57 10.10
CA ASN A 74 12.46 -3.18 10.88
C ASN A 74 12.83 -2.23 12.02
N GLU A 75 12.37 -2.56 13.24
CA GLU A 75 12.55 -1.75 14.45
C GLU A 75 12.08 -0.29 14.27
N ASN A 76 12.98 0.60 13.84
CA ASN A 76 12.77 2.03 13.66
C ASN A 76 12.88 2.50 12.20
N SER A 77 13.21 1.63 11.26
CA SER A 77 13.29 1.95 9.83
C SER A 77 12.25 1.18 9.01
N TRP A 78 12.16 1.54 7.74
CA TRP A 78 11.33 0.86 6.74
C TRP A 78 12.23 0.41 5.60
N GLY A 79 12.23 -0.90 5.33
CA GLY A 79 12.93 -1.50 4.20
C GLY A 79 11.95 -1.91 3.11
N ARG A 80 12.37 -1.85 1.84
CA ARG A 80 11.60 -2.43 0.74
C ARG A 80 11.61 -3.95 0.88
N VAL A 81 10.50 -4.58 0.53
CA VAL A 81 10.48 -6.02 0.28
C VAL A 81 11.11 -6.23 -1.09
N GLU A 82 12.25 -6.93 -1.14
CA GLU A 82 12.80 -7.38 -2.41
C GLU A 82 11.88 -8.46 -2.95
N VAL A 83 11.35 -8.24 -4.15
CA VAL A 83 10.65 -9.27 -4.88
C VAL A 83 11.74 -10.12 -5.52
N GLU A 84 12.13 -11.20 -4.84
CA GLU A 84 13.08 -12.16 -5.39
C GLU A 84 12.51 -12.64 -6.73
N SER A 85 13.22 -12.30 -7.81
CA SER A 85 12.87 -12.77 -9.14
C SER A 85 13.51 -14.15 -9.25
N ASP A 86 12.75 -15.21 -9.01
CA ASP A 86 13.22 -16.57 -9.28
C ASP A 86 13.67 -16.63 -10.75
N VAL A 87 14.98 -16.79 -10.95
CA VAL A 87 15.66 -16.94 -12.24
C VAL A 87 15.54 -18.37 -12.77
#